data_AF-A0A661CFR2-F1
#
_entry.id   AF-A0A661CFR2-F1
#
_cell.length_a   1.000
_cell.length_b   1.000
_cell.length_c   1.000
_cell.angle_alpha   90.00
_cell.angle_beta   90.00
_cell.angle_gamma   90.00
#
_symmetry.space_group_name_H-M   'P 1'
#
loop_
_entity.id
_entity.type
_entity.pdbx_description
1 polymer ?
#
loop_
_entity_poly.entity_id
_entity_poly.type
_entity_poly.pdbx_seq_one_letter_code
_entity_poly.pdbx_strand_id
1 'polypeptide(L)'
;MKNAGSVSIHAVTALDEYGQSCTVQVAGEIPLTLIVDDREIVTLMTLGSHVEALAVGYLRNHFIIKKLREIQSVQLNLESKTVKVNTFDGVGGKRMVPCTITAGCGQGAVLSVDKLPDTRLSNVTIKQSLIYALLHTLAQRNNIHRQAGGVHGCALCQGAEVLAFVEDVGRHNATDAVAGLMWLHNWAGDDKIFYTTGRLTSEMVMKVAHTGIPILLSRSGVTHKSIQIAQKLGMTLIAHAKGQHFLIFNGENNVIFDACPLE
;
A
#
# COMPACT_ATOMS: atom_id res chain seq x y z
N MET A 1 13.23 2.42 15.75
CA MET A 1 12.24 1.64 14.98
C MET A 1 12.46 0.16 15.28
N LYS A 2 11.54 -0.47 16.00
CA LYS A 2 11.52 -1.94 16.09
C LYS A 2 10.64 -2.39 14.94
N ASN A 3 11.15 -3.23 14.03
CA ASN A 3 10.34 -3.86 13.00
C ASN A 3 9.44 -4.89 13.71
N ALA A 4 8.42 -4.41 14.42
CA ALA A 4 7.67 -5.17 15.39
C ALA A 4 6.46 -5.81 14.68
N GLY A 5 6.62 -7.08 14.36
CA GLY A 5 5.65 -7.92 13.67
C GLY A 5 6.35 -9.15 13.09
N SER A 6 5.79 -10.32 13.30
CA SER A 6 6.27 -11.56 12.68
C SER A 6 5.44 -11.88 11.46
N VAL A 7 6.09 -12.10 10.32
CA VAL A 7 5.43 -12.58 9.10
C VAL A 7 4.82 -13.95 9.38
N SER A 8 3.52 -14.12 9.14
CA SER A 8 2.84 -15.41 9.28
C SER A 8 2.98 -16.22 7.98
N ILE A 9 3.73 -17.32 8.00
CA ILE A 9 3.80 -18.30 6.90
C ILE A 9 3.65 -19.68 7.51
N HIS A 10 2.86 -20.54 6.87
CA HIS A 10 2.58 -21.89 7.34
C HIS A 10 2.92 -22.91 6.26
N ALA A 11 3.58 -24.01 6.66
CA ALA A 11 3.74 -25.17 5.80
C ALA A 11 2.43 -25.97 5.79
N VAL A 12 1.92 -26.25 4.60
CA VAL A 12 0.69 -27.05 4.41
C VAL A 12 0.93 -28.13 3.37
N THR A 13 0.23 -29.24 3.51
CA THR A 13 0.23 -30.31 2.50
C THR A 13 -0.83 -30.01 1.45
N ALA A 14 -0.44 -30.01 0.18
CA ALA A 14 -1.32 -29.88 -0.97
C ALA A 14 -1.17 -31.11 -1.89
N LEU A 15 -2.13 -31.31 -2.79
CA LEU A 15 -2.02 -32.28 -3.87
C LEU A 15 -1.69 -31.53 -5.16
N ASP A 16 -0.75 -32.05 -5.94
CA ASP A 16 -0.46 -31.56 -7.29
C ASP A 16 -1.44 -32.14 -8.33
N GLU A 17 -1.27 -31.76 -9.59
CA GLU A 17 -2.09 -32.23 -10.73
C GLU A 17 -2.01 -33.74 -10.99
N TYR A 18 -1.03 -34.43 -10.40
CA TYR A 18 -0.85 -35.88 -10.48
C TYR A 18 -1.40 -36.62 -9.26
N GLY A 19 -1.98 -35.90 -8.29
CA GLY A 19 -2.49 -36.45 -7.05
C GLY A 19 -1.40 -36.80 -6.02
N GLN A 20 -0.18 -36.29 -6.20
CA GLN A 20 0.91 -36.50 -5.24
C GLN A 20 0.89 -35.42 -4.17
N SER A 21 1.16 -35.83 -2.92
CA SER A 21 1.27 -34.88 -1.79
C SER A 21 2.58 -34.11 -1.84
N CYS A 22 2.49 -32.78 -1.83
CA CYS A 22 3.63 -31.89 -1.72
C CYS A 22 3.45 -30.93 -0.54
N THR A 23 4.55 -30.49 0.07
CA THR A 23 4.53 -29.46 1.11
C THR A 23 4.81 -28.11 0.47
N VAL A 24 3.89 -27.16 0.66
CA VAL A 24 4.00 -25.79 0.16
C VAL A 24 3.90 -24.81 1.32
N GLN A 25 4.51 -23.64 1.15
CA GLN A 25 4.34 -22.53 2.09
C GLN A 25 3.12 -21.71 1.68
N VAL A 26 2.31 -21.29 2.65
CA VAL A 26 1.14 -20.45 2.43
C VAL A 26 1.17 -19.26 3.39
N ALA A 27 0.84 -18.08 2.87
CA ALA A 27 0.77 -16.86 3.66
C ALA A 27 -0.37 -16.98 4.69
N GLY A 28 -0.06 -16.71 5.95
CA GLY A 28 -1.05 -16.62 7.01
C GLY A 28 -1.80 -15.31 6.95
N GLU A 29 -3.06 -15.35 7.36
CA GLU A 29 -3.92 -14.18 7.51
C GLU A 29 -4.28 -14.06 8.99
N ILE A 30 -3.73 -13.05 9.66
CA ILE A 30 -3.94 -12.82 11.10
C ILE A 30 -4.79 -11.56 11.32
N PRO A 31 -5.73 -11.58 12.29
CA PRO A 31 -6.47 -10.38 12.66
C PRO A 31 -5.54 -9.45 13.45
N LEU A 32 -5.58 -8.16 13.11
CA LEU A 32 -4.94 -7.07 13.85
C LEU A 32 -6.00 -6.02 14.19
N THR A 33 -6.33 -5.90 15.47
CA THR A 33 -7.30 -4.90 15.93
C THR A 33 -6.61 -3.58 16.29
N LEU A 34 -7.01 -2.51 15.62
CA LEU A 34 -6.54 -1.16 15.85
C LEU A 34 -7.44 -0.48 16.89
N ILE A 35 -6.84 -0.08 18.00
CA ILE A 35 -7.48 0.60 19.12
C ILE A 35 -6.92 2.03 19.17
N VAL A 36 -7.79 3.04 19.21
CA VAL A 36 -7.39 4.44 19.37
C VAL A 36 -8.10 5.03 20.58
N ASP A 37 -7.35 5.57 21.54
CA ASP A 37 -7.87 6.15 22.79
C ASP A 37 -8.92 5.24 23.46
N ASP A 38 -8.55 3.97 23.65
CA ASP A 38 -9.36 2.89 24.26
C ASP A 38 -10.64 2.51 23.48
N ARG A 39 -10.71 2.85 22.19
CA ARG A 39 -11.82 2.47 21.31
C ARG A 39 -11.33 1.63 20.14
N GLU A 40 -11.96 0.48 19.93
CA GLU A 40 -11.74 -0.32 18.73
C GLU A 40 -12.24 0.44 17.50
N ILE A 41 -11.35 0.62 16.52
CA ILE A 41 -11.65 1.32 15.27
C ILE A 41 -11.94 0.33 14.16
N VAL A 42 -11.07 -0.66 14.00
CA VAL A 42 -11.11 -1.64 12.91
C VAL A 42 -10.32 -2.89 13.29
N THR A 43 -10.73 -4.04 12.75
CA THR A 43 -9.87 -5.23 12.69
C THR A 43 -9.46 -5.51 11.26
N LEU A 44 -8.16 -5.48 11.00
CA LEU A 44 -7.57 -5.73 9.68
C LEU A 44 -7.06 -7.16 9.62
N MET A 45 -7.37 -7.86 8.54
CA MET A 45 -6.73 -9.13 8.23
C MET A 45 -5.41 -8.86 7.50
N THR A 46 -4.28 -9.16 8.14
CA THR A 46 -2.92 -8.79 7.70
C THR A 46 -1.97 -9.99 7.72
N LEU A 47 -0.83 -9.87 7.05
CA LEU A 47 0.27 -10.80 7.14
C LEU A 47 1.04 -10.70 8.48
N GLY A 48 0.89 -9.59 9.20
CA GLY A 48 1.56 -9.35 10.49
C GLY A 48 2.91 -8.65 10.41
N SER A 49 3.28 -8.12 9.24
CA SER A 49 4.50 -7.32 9.07
C SER A 49 4.22 -5.81 9.21
N HIS A 50 5.23 -5.03 9.62
CA HIS A 50 5.16 -3.56 9.68
C HIS A 50 3.94 -3.01 10.45
N VAL A 51 3.54 -3.66 11.53
CA VAL A 51 2.28 -3.41 12.24
C VAL A 51 2.13 -1.96 12.71
N GLU A 52 3.21 -1.38 13.25
CA GLU A 52 3.24 0.04 13.67
C GLU A 52 2.96 0.97 12.49
N ALA A 53 3.61 0.75 11.35
CA ALA A 53 3.42 1.56 10.16
C ALA A 53 2.02 1.35 9.56
N LEU A 54 1.50 0.12 9.55
CA LEU A 54 0.14 -0.17 9.13
C LEU A 54 -0.88 0.62 9.95
N ALA A 55 -0.76 0.61 11.28
CA ALA A 55 -1.64 1.36 12.18
C ALA A 55 -1.60 2.87 11.89
N VAL A 56 -0.40 3.45 11.85
CA VAL A 56 -0.20 4.89 11.60
C VAL A 56 -0.73 5.29 10.22
N GLY A 57 -0.45 4.47 9.21
CA GLY A 57 -0.90 4.69 7.84
C GLY A 57 -2.41 4.58 7.65
N TYR A 58 -3.04 3.62 8.34
CA TYR A 58 -4.49 3.49 8.36
C TYR A 58 -5.13 4.77 8.92
N LEU A 59 -4.67 5.24 10.09
CA LEU A 59 -5.21 6.45 10.72
C LEU A 59 -5.06 7.69 9.83
N ARG A 60 -3.94 7.78 9.11
CA ARG A 60 -3.67 8.84 8.12
C ARG A 60 -4.65 8.79 6.95
N ASN A 61 -4.68 7.67 6.24
CA ASN A 61 -5.46 7.53 5.00
C ASN A 61 -6.97 7.58 5.23
N HIS A 62 -7.42 7.33 6.47
CA HIS A 62 -8.82 7.44 6.87
C HIS A 62 -9.17 8.80 7.51
N PHE A 63 -8.22 9.75 7.55
CA PHE A 63 -8.39 11.08 8.14
C PHE A 63 -8.86 11.04 9.59
N ILE A 64 -8.44 10.01 10.33
CA ILE A 64 -8.66 9.90 11.77
C ILE A 64 -7.66 10.82 12.48
N ILE A 65 -6.42 10.82 11.99
CA ILE A 65 -5.33 11.69 12.44
C ILE A 65 -4.86 12.55 11.27
N LYS A 66 -4.64 13.85 11.51
CA LYS A 66 -4.20 14.80 10.46
C LYS A 66 -2.70 15.05 10.50
N LYS A 67 -2.07 14.94 11.67
CA LYS A 67 -0.64 15.19 11.87
C LYS A 67 -0.03 14.12 12.76
N LEU A 68 1.18 13.67 12.44
CA LEU A 68 1.89 12.67 13.23
C LEU A 68 2.04 13.08 14.71
N ARG A 69 2.23 14.38 14.98
CA ARG A 69 2.36 14.94 16.34
C ARG A 69 1.11 14.77 17.23
N GLU A 70 -0.03 14.40 16.65
CA GLU A 70 -1.24 14.08 17.43
C GLU A 70 -1.10 12.71 18.12
N ILE A 71 -0.21 11.84 17.64
CA ILE A 71 0.07 10.53 18.23
C ILE A 71 1.04 10.68 19.40
N GLN A 72 0.61 10.26 20.58
CA GLN A 72 1.43 10.18 21.78
C GLN A 72 2.27 8.89 21.82
N SER A 73 1.67 7.75 21.50
CA SER A 73 2.36 6.46 21.53
C SER A 73 1.67 5.41 20.67
N VAL A 74 2.43 4.48 20.11
CA VAL A 74 1.92 3.26 19.47
C VAL A 74 2.45 2.05 20.25
N GLN A 75 1.55 1.17 20.69
CA GLN A 75 1.86 0.00 21.51
C GLN A 75 1.33 -1.25 20.84
N LEU A 76 2.22 -2.20 20.55
CA LEU A 76 1.87 -3.49 19.97
C LEU A 76 1.73 -4.54 21.07
N ASN A 77 0.59 -5.24 21.11
CA ASN A 77 0.41 -6.45 21.88
C ASN A 77 0.29 -7.64 20.92
N LEU A 78 1.33 -8.48 20.90
CA LEU A 78 1.40 -9.66 20.03
C LEU A 78 0.47 -10.80 20.48
N GLU A 79 0.18 -10.91 21.77
CA GLU A 79 -0.69 -11.97 22.31
C GLU A 79 -2.15 -11.71 21.95
N SER A 80 -2.63 -10.49 22.20
CA SER A 80 -4.00 -10.08 21.85
C SER A 80 -4.13 -9.66 20.38
N LYS A 81 -3.03 -9.62 19.62
CA LYS A 81 -2.98 -9.15 18.24
C LYS A 81 -3.62 -7.77 18.07
N THR A 82 -3.30 -6.86 18.99
CA THR A 82 -3.84 -5.51 19.00
C THR A 82 -2.74 -4.47 18.89
N VAL A 83 -3.05 -3.35 18.26
CA VAL A 83 -2.21 -2.17 18.21
C VAL A 83 -2.98 -1.00 18.80
N LYS A 84 -2.48 -0.50 19.93
CA LYS A 84 -3.08 0.63 20.65
C LYS A 84 -2.34 1.91 20.29
N VAL A 85 -3.08 2.90 19.82
CA VAL A 85 -2.59 4.25 19.51
C VAL A 85 -3.24 5.22 20.48
N ASN A 86 -2.42 5.91 21.27
CA ASN A 86 -2.88 6.98 22.15
C ASN A 86 -2.59 8.32 21.49
N THR A 87 -3.53 9.26 21.58
CA THR A 87 -3.39 10.62 21.07
C THR A 87 -3.37 11.64 22.20
N PHE A 88 -2.82 12.84 21.94
CA PHE A 88 -2.74 13.89 22.97
C PHE A 88 -4.10 14.53 23.29
N ASP A 89 -4.89 14.81 22.26
CA ASP A 89 -6.14 15.59 22.37
C ASP A 89 -7.40 14.73 22.22
N GLY A 90 -7.24 13.43 22.01
CA GLY A 90 -8.31 12.50 21.68
C GLY A 90 -8.75 12.57 20.22
N VAL A 91 -9.16 11.44 19.65
CA VAL A 91 -9.84 11.44 18.34
C VAL A 91 -11.27 12.00 18.47
N GLY A 92 -11.43 13.27 18.08
CA GLY A 92 -12.69 14.01 18.16
C GLY A 92 -13.89 13.30 17.53
N GLY A 93 -14.66 12.59 18.35
CA GLY A 93 -16.07 12.22 18.15
C GLY A 93 -16.47 11.39 16.93
N LYS A 94 -15.55 11.07 16.01
CA LYS A 94 -15.83 10.19 14.87
C LYS A 94 -16.09 8.78 15.37
N ARG A 95 -17.34 8.49 15.73
CA ARG A 95 -17.84 7.13 15.98
C ARG A 95 -17.68 6.34 14.68
N MET A 96 -16.58 5.60 14.58
CA MET A 96 -16.51 4.49 13.65
C MET A 96 -17.19 3.31 14.33
N VAL A 97 -18.13 2.69 13.62
CA VAL A 97 -18.67 1.41 14.06
C VAL A 97 -17.55 0.39 13.84
N PRO A 98 -17.12 -0.36 14.87
CA PRO A 98 -16.09 -1.37 14.70
C PRO A 98 -16.50 -2.33 13.60
N CYS A 99 -15.64 -2.51 12.61
CA CYS A 99 -15.87 -3.45 11.53
C CYS A 99 -14.59 -4.26 11.25
N THR A 100 -14.79 -5.52 10.85
CA THR A 100 -13.72 -6.38 10.41
C THR A 100 -13.59 -6.27 8.89
N ILE A 101 -12.40 -5.93 8.42
CA ILE A 101 -12.10 -5.76 7.00
C ILE A 101 -11.23 -6.94 6.55
N THR A 102 -11.74 -7.70 5.60
CA THR A 102 -11.02 -8.83 4.96
C THR A 102 -9.93 -8.31 4.00
N ALA A 103 -8.85 -9.07 3.81
CA ALA A 103 -7.65 -8.60 3.11
C ALA A 103 -7.90 -8.13 1.65
N GLY A 104 -8.91 -8.69 0.97
CA GLY A 104 -9.21 -8.38 -0.43
C GLY A 104 -10.17 -7.20 -0.67
N CYS A 105 -10.99 -6.86 0.32
CA CYS A 105 -12.08 -5.89 0.18
C CYS A 105 -11.56 -4.45 0.33
N GLY A 106 -12.05 -3.56 -0.55
CA GLY A 106 -11.92 -2.12 -0.34
C GLY A 106 -12.66 -1.70 0.92
N GLN A 107 -12.15 -0.70 1.61
CA GLN A 107 -12.70 -0.22 2.88
C GLN A 107 -13.83 0.76 2.63
N GLY A 108 -14.85 0.27 1.90
CA GLY A 108 -15.81 1.00 1.07
C GLY A 108 -16.75 2.01 1.71
N ALA A 109 -16.39 2.65 2.83
CA ALA A 109 -17.22 3.66 3.49
C ALA A 109 -16.54 5.00 3.77
N VAL A 110 -15.20 5.13 3.67
CA VAL A 110 -14.50 6.32 4.20
C VAL A 110 -13.98 7.29 3.13
N LEU A 111 -13.63 6.81 1.94
CA LEU A 111 -13.04 7.63 0.87
C LEU A 111 -14.02 7.77 -0.30
N SER A 112 -14.94 8.73 -0.17
CA SER A 112 -15.80 9.18 -1.28
C SER A 112 -15.03 10.14 -2.19
N VAL A 113 -15.48 10.25 -3.44
CA VAL A 113 -14.93 11.22 -4.42
C VAL A 113 -14.96 12.67 -3.94
N ASP A 114 -15.78 13.00 -2.95
CA ASP A 114 -15.87 14.33 -2.34
C ASP A 114 -14.67 14.67 -1.43
N LYS A 115 -13.79 13.69 -1.15
CA LYS A 115 -12.58 13.86 -0.35
C LYS A 115 -11.32 13.90 -1.20
N LEU A 116 -11.40 14.25 -2.48
CA LEU A 116 -10.20 14.41 -3.30
C LEU A 116 -9.27 15.48 -2.67
N PRO A 117 -7.94 15.32 -2.80
CA PRO A 117 -7.00 16.39 -2.46
C PRO A 117 -7.42 17.72 -3.13
N ASP A 118 -7.39 18.81 -2.37
CA ASP A 118 -7.74 20.14 -2.88
C ASP A 118 -6.72 20.67 -3.91
N THR A 119 -5.50 20.13 -3.90
CA THR A 119 -4.39 20.53 -4.76
C THR A 119 -4.03 19.45 -5.76
N ARG A 120 -3.72 19.87 -7.00
CA ARG A 120 -3.08 18.99 -7.98
C ARG A 120 -1.71 18.53 -7.49
N LEU A 121 -1.35 17.31 -7.87
CA LEU A 121 -0.06 16.72 -7.56
C LEU A 121 1.04 17.39 -8.39
N SER A 122 2.27 17.29 -7.90
CA SER A 122 3.45 17.80 -8.58
C SER A 122 3.60 17.15 -9.96
N ASN A 123 3.99 17.94 -10.95
CA ASN A 123 4.24 17.41 -12.29
C ASN A 123 5.67 16.88 -12.38
N VAL A 124 5.85 15.56 -12.26
CA VAL A 124 7.17 14.92 -12.25
C VAL A 124 7.37 14.11 -13.53
N THR A 125 8.49 14.37 -14.20
CA THR A 125 8.89 13.62 -15.39
C THR A 125 9.60 12.33 -15.02
N ILE A 126 9.25 11.24 -15.69
CA ILE A 126 9.85 9.91 -15.52
C ILE A 126 10.38 9.39 -16.86
N LYS A 127 11.58 8.80 -16.83
CA LYS A 127 12.18 8.16 -18.00
C LYS A 127 11.69 6.72 -18.16
N GLN A 128 11.54 6.27 -19.39
CA GLN A 128 11.21 4.87 -19.70
C GLN A 128 12.27 3.90 -19.18
N SER A 129 13.55 4.23 -19.36
CA SER A 129 14.68 3.46 -18.82
C SER A 129 14.61 3.29 -17.29
N LEU A 130 14.13 4.32 -16.60
CA LEU A 130 13.94 4.32 -15.14
C LEU A 130 12.81 3.36 -14.72
N ILE A 131 11.69 3.33 -15.46
CA ILE A 131 10.60 2.38 -15.22
C ILE A 131 11.12 0.96 -15.33
N TYR A 132 11.94 0.66 -16.35
CA TYR A 132 12.54 -0.68 -16.53
C TYR A 132 13.47 -1.06 -15.38
N ALA A 133 14.39 -0.15 -15.01
CA ALA A 133 15.30 -0.38 -13.88
C ALA A 133 14.53 -0.60 -12.57
N LEU A 134 13.46 0.15 -12.36
CA LEU A 134 12.63 0.03 -11.16
C LEU A 134 11.88 -1.31 -11.13
N LEU A 135 11.23 -1.70 -12.22
CA LEU A 135 10.53 -2.98 -12.32
C LEU A 135 11.47 -4.18 -12.13
N HIS A 136 12.68 -4.10 -12.67
CA HIS A 136 13.73 -5.11 -12.46
C HIS A 136 14.12 -5.22 -10.98
N THR A 137 14.35 -4.07 -10.32
CA THR A 137 14.70 -4.01 -8.89
C THR A 137 13.57 -4.55 -8.01
N LEU A 138 12.32 -4.18 -8.31
CA LEU A 138 11.15 -4.62 -7.56
C LEU A 138 10.86 -6.12 -7.73
N ALA A 139 11.14 -6.69 -8.91
CA ALA A 139 10.97 -8.13 -9.12
C ALA A 139 11.79 -8.97 -8.14
N GLN A 140 12.97 -8.48 -7.75
CA GLN A 140 13.88 -9.15 -6.81
C GLN A 140 13.48 -9.02 -5.33
N ARG A 141 12.56 -8.11 -4.99
CA ARG A 141 12.16 -7.82 -3.59
C ARG A 141 10.89 -8.55 -3.10
N ASN A 142 10.19 -9.25 -3.99
CA ASN A 142 8.97 -10.03 -3.66
C ASN A 142 9.32 -11.36 -2.94
N ASN A 143 9.84 -11.29 -1.72
CA ASN A 143 10.34 -12.47 -1.01
C ASN A 143 9.21 -13.37 -0.53
N ILE A 144 8.21 -12.81 0.14
CA ILE A 144 7.09 -13.59 0.69
C ILE A 144 6.22 -14.09 -0.45
N HIS A 145 5.95 -13.26 -1.46
CA HIS A 145 5.21 -13.71 -2.65
C HIS A 145 5.90 -14.88 -3.36
N ARG A 146 7.23 -14.90 -3.44
CA ARG A 146 7.98 -16.03 -4.03
C ARG A 146 7.92 -17.29 -3.15
N GLN A 147 7.92 -17.12 -1.84
CA GLN A 147 7.88 -18.25 -0.90
C GLN A 147 6.49 -18.87 -0.80
N ALA A 148 5.46 -18.03 -0.62
CA ALA A 148 4.14 -18.47 -0.16
C ALA A 148 2.97 -18.03 -1.04
N GLY A 149 3.22 -17.25 -2.10
CA GLY A 149 2.16 -16.69 -2.94
C GLY A 149 1.17 -15.84 -2.14
N GLY A 150 -0.02 -15.59 -2.69
CA GLY A 150 -1.17 -15.07 -1.93
C GLY A 150 -1.06 -13.65 -1.35
N VAL A 151 0.05 -12.94 -1.57
CA VAL A 151 0.28 -11.58 -1.02
C VAL A 151 0.45 -10.53 -2.10
N HIS A 152 0.22 -9.28 -1.72
CA HIS A 152 0.48 -8.07 -2.48
C HIS A 152 1.71 -7.33 -1.95
N GLY A 153 2.54 -6.85 -2.86
CA GLY A 153 3.69 -6.00 -2.56
C GLY A 153 3.40 -4.56 -2.94
N CYS A 154 3.71 -3.62 -2.05
CA CYS A 154 3.70 -2.18 -2.32
C CYS A 154 5.07 -1.58 -2.01
N ALA A 155 5.49 -0.61 -2.80
CA ALA A 155 6.80 0.00 -2.66
C ALA A 155 6.72 1.53 -2.78
N LEU A 156 7.58 2.20 -2.01
CA LEU A 156 7.89 3.60 -2.18
C LEU A 156 9.28 3.72 -2.79
N CYS A 157 9.37 4.47 -3.89
CA CYS A 157 10.60 4.58 -4.66
C CYS A 157 10.95 6.05 -4.91
N GLN A 158 12.24 6.34 -5.01
CA GLN A 158 12.78 7.63 -5.42
C GLN A 158 13.79 7.37 -6.55
N GLY A 159 13.44 7.75 -7.77
CA GLY A 159 14.16 7.27 -8.95
C GLY A 159 14.11 5.73 -9.04
N ALA A 160 15.28 5.09 -9.13
CA ALA A 160 15.41 3.63 -9.18
C ALA A 160 15.53 2.99 -7.78
N GLU A 161 15.72 3.82 -6.74
CA GLU A 161 15.91 3.35 -5.37
C GLU A 161 14.57 3.00 -4.74
N VAL A 162 14.50 1.84 -4.08
CA VAL A 162 13.34 1.40 -3.31
C VAL A 162 13.57 1.72 -1.84
N LEU A 163 12.92 2.80 -1.37
CA LEU A 163 13.03 3.30 0.00
C LEU A 163 12.29 2.42 1.00
N ALA A 164 11.12 1.90 0.61
CA ALA A 164 10.33 0.99 1.42
C ALA A 164 9.65 -0.07 0.53
N PHE A 165 9.53 -1.28 1.04
CA PHE A 165 8.82 -2.38 0.40
C PHE A 165 8.05 -3.17 1.45
N VAL A 166 6.73 -3.25 1.30
CA VAL A 166 5.83 -3.93 2.23
C VAL A 166 5.04 -4.99 1.49
N GLU A 167 5.03 -6.21 2.03
CA GLU A 167 4.18 -7.30 1.58
C GLU A 167 3.07 -7.54 2.62
N ASP A 168 1.83 -7.70 2.15
CA ASP A 168 0.68 -8.04 2.98
C ASP A 168 -0.32 -8.87 2.17
N VAL A 169 -1.18 -9.64 2.84
CA VAL A 169 -2.30 -10.33 2.17
C VAL A 169 -3.22 -9.32 1.46
N GLY A 170 -3.42 -8.14 2.07
CA GLY A 170 -4.24 -7.07 1.53
C GLY A 170 -3.45 -5.94 0.90
N ARG A 171 -3.76 -5.60 -0.36
CA ARG A 171 -3.12 -4.45 -1.05
C ARG A 171 -3.37 -3.11 -0.35
N HIS A 172 -4.53 -2.96 0.29
CA HIS A 172 -4.86 -1.73 1.04
C HIS A 172 -3.98 -1.63 2.29
N ASN A 173 -3.77 -2.73 3.00
CA ASN A 173 -2.87 -2.78 4.17
C ASN A 173 -1.44 -2.47 3.76
N ALA A 174 -0.92 -3.09 2.70
CA ALA A 174 0.42 -2.79 2.21
C ALA A 174 0.57 -1.30 1.81
N THR A 175 -0.48 -0.70 1.24
CA THR A 175 -0.49 0.74 0.89
C THR A 175 -0.53 1.63 2.13
N ASP A 176 -1.37 1.31 3.10
CA ASP A 176 -1.46 2.02 4.36
C ASP A 176 -0.12 1.92 5.10
N ALA A 177 0.49 0.74 5.21
CA ALA A 177 1.80 0.56 5.83
C ALA A 177 2.89 1.41 5.16
N VAL A 178 2.94 1.49 3.83
CA VAL A 178 3.87 2.39 3.13
C VAL A 178 3.59 3.86 3.47
N ALA A 179 2.32 4.28 3.51
CA ALA A 179 1.95 5.64 3.92
C ALA A 179 2.34 5.96 5.37
N GLY A 180 2.27 4.96 6.26
CA GLY A 180 2.75 5.05 7.63
C GLY A 180 4.26 5.18 7.71
N LEU A 181 5.01 4.38 6.95
CA LEU A 181 6.47 4.50 6.84
C LEU A 181 6.89 5.89 6.36
N MET A 182 6.23 6.43 5.32
CA MET A 182 6.47 7.79 4.86
C MET A 182 6.30 8.82 5.99
N TRP A 183 5.27 8.64 6.83
CA TRP A 183 5.02 9.58 7.91
C TRP A 183 6.05 9.47 9.03
N LEU A 184 6.36 8.24 9.44
CA LEU A 184 7.35 7.95 10.49
C LEU A 184 8.76 8.39 10.10
N HIS A 185 9.12 8.31 8.82
CA HIS A 185 10.40 8.77 8.29
C HIS A 185 10.41 10.23 7.80
N ASN A 186 9.27 10.92 7.89
CA ASN A 186 9.09 12.29 7.38
C ASN A 186 9.49 12.44 5.89
N TRP A 187 9.13 11.45 5.07
CA TRP A 187 9.35 11.51 3.61
C TRP A 187 8.22 12.28 2.92
N ALA A 188 8.59 13.29 2.15
CA ALA A 188 7.69 13.94 1.20
C ALA A 188 7.40 13.01 0.00
N GLY A 189 6.20 13.15 -0.58
CA GLY A 189 5.74 12.33 -1.70
C GLY A 189 5.96 12.94 -3.08
N ASP A 190 6.23 14.24 -3.16
CA ASP A 190 6.21 15.05 -4.38
C ASP A 190 7.24 14.68 -5.45
N ASP A 191 8.25 13.89 -5.09
CA ASP A 191 9.31 13.36 -5.97
C ASP A 191 9.36 11.82 -5.96
N LYS A 192 8.31 11.16 -5.46
CA LYS A 192 8.27 9.71 -5.28
C LYS A 192 7.47 9.00 -6.36
N ILE A 193 7.72 7.69 -6.45
CA ILE A 193 6.97 6.76 -7.27
C ILE A 193 6.39 5.70 -6.33
N PHE A 194 5.08 5.48 -6.40
CA PHE A 194 4.44 4.39 -5.70
C PHE A 194 4.26 3.19 -6.64
N TYR A 195 4.67 2.01 -6.21
CA TYR A 195 4.45 0.77 -6.94
C TYR A 195 3.54 -0.19 -6.17
N THR A 196 2.66 -0.90 -6.86
CA THR A 196 1.87 -1.99 -6.27
C THR A 196 1.70 -3.17 -7.22
N THR A 197 1.66 -4.39 -6.67
CA THR A 197 1.27 -5.58 -7.45
C THR A 197 -0.25 -5.72 -7.63
N GLY A 198 -1.06 -4.94 -6.90
CA GLY A 198 -2.52 -5.00 -6.92
C GLY A 198 -3.18 -4.07 -7.95
N ARG A 199 -4.48 -4.27 -8.19
CA ARG A 199 -5.30 -3.43 -9.10
C ARG A 199 -5.43 -2.00 -8.59
N LEU A 200 -5.40 -1.03 -9.49
CA LEU A 200 -5.60 0.39 -9.19
C LEU A 200 -7.10 0.72 -9.19
N THR A 201 -7.76 0.48 -8.06
CA THR A 201 -9.13 0.94 -7.81
C THR A 201 -9.14 2.43 -7.44
N SER A 202 -10.32 3.06 -7.43
CA SER A 202 -10.45 4.46 -7.00
C SER A 202 -9.87 4.70 -5.60
N GLU A 203 -10.10 3.78 -4.67
CA GLU A 203 -9.58 3.87 -3.30
C GLU A 203 -8.05 3.82 -3.26
N MET A 204 -7.43 2.91 -4.02
CA MET A 204 -5.97 2.81 -4.09
C MET A 204 -5.34 4.10 -4.61
N VAL A 205 -5.90 4.68 -5.70
CA VAL A 205 -5.42 5.95 -6.25
C VAL A 205 -5.59 7.09 -5.25
N MET A 206 -6.72 7.16 -4.54
CA MET A 206 -6.94 8.20 -3.52
C MET A 206 -5.96 8.07 -2.35
N LYS A 207 -5.73 6.86 -1.81
CA LYS A 207 -4.77 6.64 -0.72
C LYS A 207 -3.37 7.12 -1.08
N VAL A 208 -2.90 6.80 -2.29
CA VAL A 208 -1.59 7.25 -2.80
C VAL A 208 -1.58 8.76 -3.08
N ALA A 209 -2.65 9.32 -3.63
CA ALA A 209 -2.72 10.76 -3.87
C ALA A 209 -2.68 11.58 -2.57
N HIS A 210 -3.30 11.09 -1.49
CA HIS A 210 -3.26 11.75 -0.18
C HIS A 210 -1.88 11.75 0.49
N THR A 211 -0.96 10.92 0.03
CA THR A 211 0.44 11.00 0.46
C THR A 211 1.28 11.95 -0.41
N GLY A 212 0.67 12.59 -1.41
CA GLY A 212 1.31 13.57 -2.29
C GLY A 212 2.13 12.95 -3.42
N ILE A 213 2.01 11.64 -3.64
CA ILE A 213 2.82 10.94 -4.64
C ILE A 213 2.25 11.16 -6.06
N PRO A 214 3.05 11.70 -7.00
CA PRO A 214 2.57 12.06 -8.34
C PRO A 214 2.57 10.89 -9.34
N ILE A 215 3.35 9.84 -9.11
CA ILE A 215 3.48 8.72 -10.05
C ILE A 215 3.05 7.41 -9.38
N LEU A 216 2.08 6.73 -9.99
CA LEU A 216 1.55 5.45 -9.52
C LEU A 216 1.70 4.38 -10.58
N LEU A 217 2.47 3.36 -10.24
CA LEU A 217 2.82 2.21 -11.08
C LEU A 217 2.16 0.94 -10.55
N SER A 218 1.53 0.14 -11.42
CA SER A 218 0.97 -1.16 -11.05
C SER A 218 1.32 -2.29 -12.01
N ARG A 219 1.55 -3.47 -11.45
CA ARG A 219 1.66 -4.72 -12.23
C ARG A 219 0.31 -5.20 -12.77
N SER A 220 -0.80 -4.76 -12.17
CA SER A 220 -2.15 -5.21 -12.49
C SER A 220 -2.92 -4.16 -13.30
N GLY A 221 -4.22 -4.38 -13.50
CA GLY A 221 -5.08 -3.47 -14.25
C GLY A 221 -5.61 -2.29 -13.45
N VAL A 222 -6.26 -1.37 -14.16
CA VAL A 222 -6.91 -0.17 -13.62
C VAL A 222 -8.44 -0.26 -13.77
N THR A 223 -9.18 0.60 -13.06
CA THR A 223 -10.62 0.78 -13.28
C THR A 223 -10.86 2.12 -13.97
N HIS A 224 -11.97 2.24 -14.70
CA HIS A 224 -12.30 3.52 -15.36
C HIS A 224 -12.35 4.69 -14.37
N LYS A 225 -12.91 4.46 -13.17
CA LYS A 225 -13.01 5.48 -12.12
C LYS A 225 -11.64 5.90 -11.57
N SER A 226 -10.64 5.01 -11.52
CA SER A 226 -9.30 5.39 -11.09
C SER A 226 -8.58 6.26 -12.11
N ILE A 227 -8.81 6.04 -13.41
CA ILE A 227 -8.31 6.91 -14.48
C ILE A 227 -8.88 8.33 -14.33
N GLN A 228 -10.20 8.44 -14.13
CA GLN A 228 -10.87 9.75 -13.94
C GLN A 228 -10.31 10.50 -12.71
N ILE A 229 -10.00 9.79 -11.62
CA ILE A 229 -9.41 10.40 -10.43
C ILE A 229 -7.97 10.85 -10.71
N ALA A 230 -7.16 10.01 -11.37
CA ALA A 230 -5.79 10.36 -11.74
C ALA A 230 -5.73 11.61 -12.63
N GLN A 231 -6.63 11.72 -13.62
CA GLN A 231 -6.76 12.90 -14.48
C GLN A 231 -7.08 14.18 -13.69
N LYS A 232 -8.03 14.11 -12.75
CA LYS A 232 -8.40 15.26 -11.91
C LYS A 232 -7.23 15.75 -11.06
N LEU A 233 -6.42 14.81 -10.56
CA LEU A 233 -5.31 15.08 -9.64
C LEU A 233 -3.98 15.39 -10.35
N GLY A 234 -3.88 15.10 -11.64
CA GLY A 234 -2.61 15.19 -12.38
C GLY A 234 -1.63 14.06 -12.06
N MET A 235 -2.11 12.90 -11.61
CA MET A 235 -1.27 11.74 -11.26
C MET A 235 -0.87 10.97 -12.52
N THR A 236 0.42 10.74 -12.76
CA THR A 236 0.86 9.81 -13.80
C THR A 236 0.48 8.38 -13.40
N LEU A 237 -0.36 7.74 -14.19
CA LEU A 237 -0.96 6.44 -13.89
C LEU A 237 -0.48 5.40 -14.91
N ILE A 238 0.35 4.46 -14.47
CA ILE A 238 0.94 3.42 -15.31
C ILE A 238 0.53 2.06 -14.75
N ALA A 239 0.04 1.17 -15.61
CA ALA A 239 -0.40 -0.15 -15.20
C ALA A 239 0.02 -1.24 -16.20
N HIS A 240 -0.31 -2.50 -15.90
CA HIS A 240 0.18 -3.66 -16.64
C HIS A 240 1.73 -3.68 -16.74
N ALA A 241 2.40 -3.10 -15.76
CA ALA A 241 3.84 -2.90 -15.78
C ALA A 241 4.58 -4.18 -15.37
N LYS A 242 5.21 -4.86 -16.33
CA LYS A 242 5.98 -6.10 -16.13
C LYS A 242 7.14 -6.20 -17.12
N GLY A 243 8.35 -6.38 -16.60
CA GLY A 243 9.55 -6.41 -17.42
C GLY A 243 9.74 -5.07 -18.13
N GLN A 244 9.70 -5.08 -19.46
CA GLN A 244 9.76 -3.86 -20.28
C GLN A 244 8.41 -3.42 -20.87
N HIS A 245 7.33 -4.13 -20.53
CA HIS A 245 5.99 -3.77 -20.95
C HIS A 245 5.28 -2.93 -19.87
N PHE A 246 4.60 -1.86 -20.28
CA PHE A 246 3.71 -1.08 -19.43
C PHE A 246 2.71 -0.30 -20.31
N LEU A 247 1.59 0.12 -19.72
CA LEU A 247 0.58 0.96 -20.36
C LEU A 247 0.37 2.24 -19.53
N ILE A 248 0.41 3.40 -20.19
CA ILE A 248 0.13 4.70 -19.56
C ILE A 248 -1.37 5.00 -19.74
N PHE A 249 -2.07 5.24 -18.63
CA PHE A 249 -3.49 5.59 -18.62
C PHE A 249 -3.74 7.07 -18.34
N ASN A 250 -2.75 7.77 -17.77
CA ASN A 250 -2.76 9.22 -17.58
C ASN A 250 -1.32 9.73 -17.40
N GLY A 251 -1.04 10.96 -17.85
CA GLY A 251 0.24 11.63 -17.61
C GLY A 251 1.33 11.21 -18.61
N GLU A 252 0.95 10.88 -19.84
CA GLU A 252 1.83 10.52 -20.95
C GLU A 252 2.86 11.62 -21.27
N ASN A 253 2.47 12.89 -21.12
CA ASN A 253 3.36 14.04 -21.28
C ASN A 253 4.50 14.08 -20.25
N ASN A 254 4.38 13.31 -19.16
CA ASN A 254 5.40 13.20 -18.13
C ASN A 254 6.35 12.03 -18.37
N VAL A 255 6.15 11.23 -19.41
CA VAL A 255 6.99 10.08 -19.71
C VAL A 255 7.94 10.41 -20.87
N ILE A 256 9.24 10.35 -20.61
CA ILE A 256 10.27 10.47 -21.64
C ILE A 256 10.60 9.06 -22.14
N PHE A 257 10.32 8.80 -23.42
CA PHE A 257 10.68 7.56 -24.10
C PHE A 257 12.16 7.60 -24.55
N ASP A 258 13.05 7.19 -23.64
CA ASP A 258 14.51 7.21 -23.83
C ASP A 258 15.14 5.83 -24.06
N ALA A 259 14.33 4.77 -24.16
CA ALA A 259 14.80 3.41 -24.37
C ALA A 259 14.07 2.73 -25.54
N CYS A 260 14.78 1.89 -26.30
CA CYS A 260 14.15 1.07 -27.32
C CYS A 260 13.38 -0.08 -26.62
N PRO A 261 12.06 -0.22 -26.81
CA PRO A 261 11.35 -1.41 -26.35
C PRO A 261 11.94 -2.65 -27.04
N LEU A 262 12.08 -3.78 -26.34
CA LEU A 262 12.35 -5.06 -27.00
C LEU A 262 11.23 -5.35 -28.02
N GLU A 263 11.62 -5.78 -29.23
CA GLU A 263 10.72 -6.27 -30.28
C GLU A 263 9.87 -7.46 -29.82
#